data_AF-A0A969SU43-F1
#
_entry.id   AF-A0A969SU43-F1
#
_cell.length_a   1.000
_cell.length_b   1.000
_cell.length_c   1.000
_cell.angle_alpha   90.00
_cell.angle_beta   90.00
_cell.angle_gamma   90.00
#
_symmetry.space_group_name_H-M   'P 1'
#
loop_
_entity.id
_entity.type
_entity.pdbx_description
1 polymer ?
#
loop_
_entity_poly.entity_id
_entity_poly.type
_entity_poly.pdbx_seq_one_letter_code
_entity_poly.pdbx_strand_id
1 'polypeptide(L)'
;MSNPQLNDINQQLWDEGCDILFFAGHSETNSDTGKIYINSTESLTIPQLKFALKKAIDSGLKIAIFNSCDGLGLARDLIDLQIPQIIVMRERVPDRVAQEFLKYFLKEFYQNQSFYLAVRKARERLQGLEQQYPCASWLPIICQNPAYKPPRWQDLFETTSLQPGSITPDNQINNSISVRPRNFLIVLLASLFSTMFVAGSRQIGWLERFELIAFDRLIQLRPEEKLDERILIVEAAEQDIHQYGFPLPDGILAQTIDKLEQYQPRVIGLDIFRDVPREPGYAQLAKHFQENPRLIAVCRVPDARTNNPGIAAPKPISVEDVGFADVVFDLDGVLRRHLVFLTPEQNSVCTSDHSFSILLAFDYLSSKGIQPSLSEETLILDSVDFPPLPYQGRAGGYHDINGAGIQILLNYRATKDVTQIAKTVSLSQVINGQITKQDVENRIVIIGVTDKTASGDFLDTPYGEIPGVLVQAHAVSQILSAVLDRPRRPLLRLWSLEAEILWIWGWSLVGGILLWRSLSPLLS
;
A
#
# COMPACT_ATOMS: atom_id res chain seq x y z
N MET A 1 -9.68 42.69 40.91
CA MET A 1 -9.00 42.71 39.60
C MET A 1 -9.60 43.87 38.83
N SER A 2 -8.77 44.80 38.38
CA SER A 2 -9.18 45.88 37.47
C SER A 2 -9.73 45.27 36.19
N ASN A 3 -10.84 45.80 35.66
CA ASN A 3 -11.37 45.41 34.34
C ASN A 3 -10.62 46.26 33.29
N PRO A 4 -9.64 45.70 32.55
CA PRO A 4 -8.90 46.48 31.57
C PRO A 4 -9.82 46.88 30.41
N GLN A 5 -9.65 48.09 29.88
CA GLN A 5 -10.25 48.47 28.60
C GLN A 5 -9.30 48.10 27.44
N LEU A 6 -9.83 47.96 26.23
CA LEU A 6 -9.04 47.67 25.02
C LEU A 6 -7.87 48.65 24.83
N ASN A 7 -8.08 49.93 25.14
CA ASN A 7 -7.04 50.95 25.00
C ASN A 7 -5.86 50.69 25.95
N ASP A 8 -6.11 50.20 27.16
CA ASP A 8 -5.06 49.91 28.15
C ASP A 8 -4.19 48.73 27.69
N ILE A 9 -4.82 47.67 27.16
CA ILE A 9 -4.11 46.49 26.65
C ILE A 9 -3.30 46.83 25.39
N ASN A 10 -3.89 47.60 24.47
CA ASN A 10 -3.15 48.07 23.30
C ASN A 10 -1.97 48.92 23.73
N GLN A 11 -2.16 49.87 24.65
CA GLN A 11 -1.09 50.74 25.10
C GLN A 11 0.04 49.93 25.78
N GLN A 12 -0.28 48.97 26.65
CA GLN A 12 0.72 48.12 27.28
C GLN A 12 1.53 47.29 26.28
N LEU A 13 0.87 46.70 25.27
CA LEU A 13 1.56 45.93 24.22
C LEU A 13 2.41 46.80 23.29
N TRP A 14 2.14 48.10 23.21
CA TRP A 14 2.89 49.06 22.39
C TRP A 14 4.06 49.73 23.13
N ASP A 15 3.86 50.07 24.40
CA ASP A 15 4.78 50.89 25.20
C ASP A 15 5.74 50.07 26.07
N GLU A 16 5.32 48.90 26.54
CA GLU A 16 6.13 48.03 27.41
C GLU A 16 6.59 46.78 26.63
N GLY A 17 7.90 46.66 26.40
CA GLY A 17 8.48 45.43 25.86
C GLY A 17 8.22 44.26 26.80
N CYS A 18 7.75 43.13 26.28
CA CYS A 18 7.33 41.98 27.08
C CYS A 18 7.91 40.69 26.49
N ASP A 19 8.74 39.95 27.24
CA ASP A 19 9.28 38.66 26.79
C ASP A 19 8.26 37.50 26.88
N ILE A 20 7.32 37.57 27.83
CA ILE A 20 6.26 36.58 28.05
C ILE A 20 4.89 37.25 28.16
N LEU A 21 4.04 37.05 27.15
CA LEU A 21 2.63 37.42 27.21
C LEU A 21 1.83 36.29 27.87
N PHE A 22 1.14 36.57 28.96
CA PHE A 22 0.26 35.60 29.63
C PHE A 22 -1.18 36.11 29.64
N PHE A 23 -2.10 35.29 29.13
CA PHE A 23 -3.53 35.53 29.18
C PHE A 23 -4.24 34.40 29.94
N ALA A 24 -5.09 34.76 30.90
CA ALA A 24 -6.00 33.85 31.58
C ALA A 24 -7.40 34.48 31.66
N GLY A 25 -8.39 33.81 31.09
CA GLY A 25 -9.75 34.31 31.03
C GLY A 25 -10.63 33.48 30.10
N HIS A 26 -11.87 33.90 29.92
CA HIS A 26 -12.80 33.21 29.04
C HIS A 26 -12.49 33.53 27.58
N SER A 27 -12.48 32.49 26.73
CA SER A 27 -12.41 32.61 25.28
C SER A 27 -13.49 31.76 24.63
N GLU A 28 -13.97 32.19 23.47
CA GLU A 28 -15.00 31.51 22.70
C GLU A 28 -14.68 31.63 21.21
N THR A 29 -14.74 30.53 20.46
CA THR A 29 -14.65 30.57 18.99
C THR A 29 -16.05 30.60 18.41
N ASN A 30 -16.34 31.62 17.60
CA ASN A 30 -17.57 31.67 16.82
C ASN A 30 -17.21 31.71 15.33
N SER A 31 -17.67 30.70 14.58
CA SER A 31 -17.51 30.64 13.12
C SER A 31 -16.04 30.82 12.66
N ASP A 32 -15.13 30.01 13.22
CA ASP A 32 -13.68 30.01 12.97
C ASP A 32 -12.86 31.22 13.49
N THR A 33 -13.46 32.23 14.13
CA THR A 33 -12.71 33.36 14.74
C THR A 33 -12.69 33.28 16.26
N GLY A 34 -11.51 33.31 16.86
CA GLY A 34 -11.33 33.28 18.32
C GLY A 34 -11.62 34.64 18.98
N LYS A 35 -12.48 34.66 19.99
CA LYS A 35 -12.75 35.84 20.84
C LYS A 35 -12.21 35.63 22.25
N ILE A 36 -11.57 36.66 22.79
CA ILE A 36 -11.09 36.74 24.16
C ILE A 36 -11.91 37.78 24.92
N TYR A 37 -12.51 37.41 26.05
CA TYR A 37 -13.26 38.34 26.88
C TYR A 37 -12.32 39.06 27.85
N ILE A 38 -12.31 40.40 27.82
CA ILE A 38 -11.51 41.21 28.74
C ILE A 38 -12.30 41.58 30.00
N ASN A 39 -13.62 41.75 29.85
CA ASN A 39 -14.55 42.03 30.94
C ASN A 39 -15.92 41.42 30.63
N SER A 40 -16.91 41.60 31.52
CA SER A 40 -18.24 41.00 31.36
C SER A 40 -19.05 41.55 30.17
N THR A 41 -18.58 42.62 29.53
CA THR A 41 -19.30 43.33 28.46
C THR A 41 -18.52 43.47 27.15
N GLU A 42 -17.20 43.24 27.16
CA GLU A 42 -16.30 43.46 26.02
C GLU A 42 -15.49 42.21 25.69
N SER A 43 -15.38 41.93 24.40
CA SER A 43 -14.55 40.87 23.83
C SER A 43 -13.70 41.40 22.69
N LEU A 44 -12.53 40.81 22.51
CA LEU A 44 -11.58 41.11 21.44
C LEU A 44 -11.34 39.91 20.56
N THR A 45 -11.07 40.18 19.30
CA THR A 45 -10.58 39.20 18.34
C THR A 45 -9.07 39.38 18.14
N ILE A 46 -8.36 38.31 17.81
CA ILE A 46 -6.92 38.37 17.50
C ILE A 46 -6.61 39.36 16.35
N PRO A 47 -7.41 39.48 15.27
CA PRO A 47 -7.26 40.53 14.28
C PRO A 47 -7.26 41.96 14.83
N GLN A 48 -8.04 42.26 15.89
CA GLN A 48 -8.06 43.58 16.52
C GLN A 48 -6.77 43.87 17.30
N LEU A 49 -6.10 42.84 17.82
CA LEU A 49 -4.81 42.94 18.52
C LEU A 49 -3.59 42.75 17.61
N LYS A 50 -3.80 42.46 16.31
CA LYS A 50 -2.75 42.08 15.35
C LYS A 50 -1.56 43.03 15.33
N PHE A 51 -1.79 44.34 15.28
CA PHE A 51 -0.70 45.32 15.20
C PHE A 51 0.00 45.53 16.54
N ALA A 52 -0.74 45.47 17.65
CA ALA A 52 -0.16 45.54 19.00
C ALA A 52 0.71 44.30 19.30
N LEU A 53 0.23 43.11 18.94
CA LEU A 53 1.00 41.87 19.07
C LEU A 53 2.23 41.85 18.15
N LYS A 54 2.12 42.34 16.91
CA LYS A 54 3.30 42.52 16.04
C LYS A 54 4.33 43.45 16.67
N LYS A 55 3.88 44.58 17.24
CA LYS A 55 4.76 45.51 17.93
C LYS A 55 5.42 44.86 19.15
N ALA A 56 4.69 44.06 19.91
CA ALA A 56 5.25 43.30 21.04
C ALA A 56 6.29 42.27 20.58
N ILE A 57 6.06 41.58 19.45
CA ILE A 57 7.04 40.67 18.83
C ILE A 57 8.30 41.43 18.40
N ASP A 58 8.15 42.55 17.70
CA ASP A 58 9.26 43.43 17.30
C ASP A 58 10.01 43.97 18.52
N SER A 59 9.34 44.07 19.67
CA SER A 59 9.90 44.55 20.94
C SER A 59 10.39 43.43 21.85
N GLY A 60 10.45 42.18 21.36
CA GLY A 60 11.10 41.06 22.07
C GLY A 60 10.18 39.98 22.63
N LEU A 61 8.89 39.93 22.26
CA LEU A 61 7.98 38.86 22.69
C LEU A 61 8.43 37.49 22.20
N LYS A 62 8.81 36.63 23.14
CA LYS A 62 9.35 35.29 22.88
C LYS A 62 8.34 34.17 23.18
N ILE A 63 7.49 34.34 24.19
CA ILE A 63 6.50 33.33 24.59
C ILE A 63 5.13 33.98 24.76
N ALA A 64 4.07 33.35 24.22
CA ALA A 64 2.70 33.68 24.55
C ALA A 64 1.99 32.46 25.17
N ILE A 65 1.30 32.64 26.30
CA ILE A 65 0.58 31.58 27.01
C ILE A 65 -0.88 31.98 27.12
N PHE A 66 -1.76 31.26 26.43
CA PHE A 66 -3.21 31.46 26.47
C PHE A 66 -3.87 30.33 27.23
N ASN A 67 -4.17 30.62 28.49
CA ASN A 67 -4.79 29.71 29.43
C ASN A 67 -6.32 29.94 29.46
N SER A 68 -6.96 29.67 28.32
CA SER A 68 -8.37 29.98 28.09
C SER A 68 -9.13 28.84 27.39
N CYS A 69 -10.46 28.89 27.47
CA CYS A 69 -11.37 27.77 27.19
C CYS A 69 -11.61 27.39 25.72
N ASP A 70 -10.80 27.84 24.76
CA ASP A 70 -10.85 27.33 23.38
C ASP A 70 -9.58 27.73 22.59
N GLY A 71 -8.53 26.92 22.69
CA GLY A 71 -7.22 27.29 22.15
C GLY A 71 -6.98 26.93 20.69
N LEU A 72 -7.83 26.11 20.04
CA LEU A 72 -7.60 25.68 18.65
C LEU A 72 -8.02 26.75 17.62
N GLY A 73 -9.14 27.43 17.84
CA GLY A 73 -9.53 28.60 17.03
C GLY A 73 -8.54 29.75 17.19
N LEU A 74 -8.15 30.03 18.44
CA LEU A 74 -7.16 31.05 18.78
C LEU A 74 -5.77 30.76 18.20
N ALA A 75 -5.33 29.50 18.23
CA ALA A 75 -4.02 29.10 17.70
C ALA A 75 -3.86 29.42 16.21
N ARG A 76 -4.92 29.24 15.40
CA ARG A 76 -4.87 29.56 13.96
C ARG A 76 -4.60 31.04 13.73
N ASP A 77 -5.35 31.92 14.41
CA ASP A 77 -5.17 33.37 14.27
C ASP A 77 -3.81 33.84 14.82
N LEU A 78 -3.28 33.18 15.85
CA LEU A 78 -1.98 33.51 16.45
C LEU A 78 -0.78 32.99 15.63
N ILE A 79 -0.93 31.92 14.85
CA ILE A 79 0.12 31.40 13.96
C ILE A 79 0.48 32.43 12.88
N ASP A 80 -0.51 33.16 12.34
CA ASP A 80 -0.31 34.22 11.35
C ASP A 80 0.52 35.40 11.86
N LEU A 81 0.65 35.54 13.19
CA LEU A 81 1.45 36.59 13.82
C LEU A 81 2.92 36.20 13.97
N GLN A 82 3.29 34.95 13.67
CA GLN A 82 4.67 34.45 13.74
C GLN A 82 5.31 34.52 15.14
N ILE A 83 4.51 34.52 16.21
CA ILE A 83 5.02 34.48 17.60
C ILE A 83 5.94 33.27 17.78
N PRO A 84 7.14 33.41 18.38
CA PRO A 84 8.12 32.33 18.43
C PRO A 84 7.59 31.05 19.08
N GLN A 85 6.99 31.16 20.28
CA GLN A 85 6.42 30.02 21.01
C GLN A 85 5.08 30.39 21.63
N ILE A 86 4.07 29.55 21.43
CA ILE A 86 2.73 29.74 21.98
C ILE A 86 2.32 28.46 22.75
N ILE A 87 1.78 28.62 23.95
CA ILE A 87 1.07 27.56 24.68
C ILE A 87 -0.42 27.89 24.67
N VAL A 88 -1.24 26.96 24.20
CA VAL A 88 -2.71 27.07 24.24
C VAL A 88 -3.32 25.79 24.83
N MET A 89 -4.59 25.85 25.22
CA MET A 89 -5.34 24.68 25.71
C MET A 89 -6.18 24.09 24.58
N ARG A 90 -6.04 22.78 24.34
CA ARG A 90 -6.75 22.06 23.26
C ARG A 90 -8.27 22.16 23.36
N GLU A 91 -8.79 22.16 24.59
CA GLU A 91 -10.21 22.18 24.91
C GLU A 91 -10.45 23.07 26.14
N ARG A 92 -11.72 23.19 26.56
CA ARG A 92 -12.11 23.90 27.78
C ARG A 92 -11.34 23.35 28.99
N VAL A 93 -10.51 24.20 29.58
CA VAL A 93 -9.69 23.85 30.75
C VAL A 93 -10.36 24.30 32.04
N PRO A 94 -10.50 23.44 33.06
CA PRO A 94 -10.91 23.88 34.39
C PRO A 94 -9.86 24.80 35.02
N ASP A 95 -10.28 25.86 35.72
CA ASP A 95 -9.38 26.85 36.35
C ASP A 95 -8.27 26.20 37.18
N ARG A 96 -8.60 25.14 37.91
CA ARG A 96 -7.62 24.41 38.73
C ARG A 96 -6.53 23.74 37.89
N VAL A 97 -6.87 23.16 36.74
CA VAL A 97 -5.91 22.52 35.83
C VAL A 97 -5.04 23.57 35.15
N ALA A 98 -5.67 24.66 34.69
CA ALA A 98 -5.02 25.84 34.12
C ALA A 98 -3.96 26.44 35.05
N GLN A 99 -4.31 26.65 36.33
CA GLN A 99 -3.42 27.23 37.34
C GLN A 99 -2.27 26.28 37.70
N GLU A 100 -2.56 24.99 37.93
CA GLU A 100 -1.54 24.01 38.26
C GLU A 100 -0.58 23.76 37.10
N PHE A 101 -1.06 23.78 35.86
CA PHE A 101 -0.20 23.73 34.68
C PHE A 101 0.80 24.89 34.66
N LEU A 102 0.31 26.13 34.77
CA LEU A 102 1.17 27.31 34.74
C LEU A 102 2.21 27.27 35.84
N LYS A 103 1.81 26.88 37.05
CA LYS A 103 2.69 26.73 38.21
C LYS A 103 3.79 25.69 37.96
N TYR A 104 3.46 24.52 37.42
CA TYR A 104 4.46 23.51 37.10
C TYR A 104 5.36 23.93 35.96
N PHE A 105 4.81 24.55 34.92
CA PHE A 105 5.55 25.06 33.78
C PHE A 105 6.57 26.10 34.23
N LEU A 106 6.15 27.15 34.94
CA LEU A 106 7.06 28.19 35.42
C LEU A 106 8.12 27.64 36.37
N LYS A 107 7.76 26.67 37.24
CA LYS A 107 8.72 26.02 38.14
C LYS A 107 9.81 25.27 37.39
N GLU A 108 9.47 24.53 36.35
CA GLU A 108 10.47 23.79 35.54
C GLU A 108 11.22 24.71 34.58
N PHE A 109 10.54 25.72 34.03
CA PHE A 109 11.13 26.67 33.10
C PHE A 109 12.16 27.57 33.78
N TYR A 110 11.85 28.09 34.97
CA TYR A 110 12.78 28.87 35.81
C TYR A 110 14.09 28.12 36.14
N GLN A 111 14.05 26.78 36.19
CA GLN A 111 15.23 25.94 36.42
C GLN A 111 16.15 25.80 35.18
N ASN A 112 16.00 26.70 34.20
CA ASN A 112 16.76 26.73 32.96
C ASN A 112 16.61 25.48 32.07
N GLN A 113 15.49 24.75 32.24
CA GLN A 113 15.14 23.66 31.33
C GLN A 113 14.71 24.22 29.97
N SER A 114 14.83 23.42 28.92
CA SER A 114 14.29 23.83 27.61
C SER A 114 12.77 24.01 27.71
N PHE A 115 12.24 24.97 26.94
CA PHE A 115 10.81 25.24 26.89
C PHE A 115 9.97 23.96 26.71
N TYR A 116 10.34 23.09 25.76
CA TYR A 116 9.64 21.81 25.55
C TYR A 116 9.69 20.87 26.75
N LEU A 117 10.85 20.78 27.41
CA LEU A 117 11.00 19.91 28.58
C LEU A 117 10.18 20.43 29.76
N ALA A 118 10.15 21.76 29.95
CA ALA A 118 9.32 22.39 30.97
C ALA A 118 7.83 22.13 30.73
N VAL A 119 7.35 22.27 29.49
CA VAL A 119 5.95 21.95 29.14
C VAL A 119 5.66 20.45 29.32
N ARG A 120 6.55 19.57 28.89
CA ARG A 120 6.38 18.11 29.06
C ARG A 120 6.27 17.73 30.52
N LYS A 121 7.20 18.17 31.38
CA LYS A 121 7.18 17.86 32.82
C LYS A 121 5.98 18.50 33.53
N ALA A 122 5.55 19.68 33.10
CA ALA A 122 4.32 20.29 33.60
C ALA A 122 3.11 19.41 33.29
N ARG A 123 3.00 18.89 32.06
CA ARG A 123 1.94 17.95 31.66
C ARG A 123 2.00 16.63 32.43
N GLU A 124 3.17 16.05 32.62
CA GLU A 124 3.36 14.82 33.42
C GLU A 124 2.86 15.02 34.87
N ARG A 125 3.12 16.18 35.47
CA ARG A 125 2.63 16.50 36.83
C ARG A 125 1.12 16.70 36.92
N LEU A 126 0.45 17.06 35.81
CA LEU A 126 -1.02 17.15 35.78
C LEU A 126 -1.69 15.77 35.86
N GLN A 127 -0.97 14.66 35.63
CA GLN A 127 -1.52 13.31 35.77
C GLN A 127 -2.13 13.08 37.17
N GLY A 128 -1.56 13.71 38.22
CA GLY A 128 -2.10 13.64 39.58
C GLY A 128 -3.49 14.26 39.76
N LEU A 129 -3.96 15.05 38.79
CA LEU A 129 -5.30 15.64 38.76
C LEU A 129 -6.31 14.84 37.92
N GLU A 130 -5.87 13.80 37.20
CA GLU A 130 -6.72 13.07 36.24
C GLU A 130 -7.85 12.26 36.88
N GLN A 131 -7.73 11.93 38.17
CA GLN A 131 -8.84 11.31 38.92
C GLN A 131 -10.04 12.25 39.07
N GLN A 132 -9.81 13.56 39.12
CA GLN A 132 -10.86 14.58 39.27
C GLN A 132 -11.16 15.30 37.94
N TYR A 133 -10.17 15.39 37.06
CA TYR A 133 -10.26 16.06 35.75
C TYR A 133 -9.66 15.15 34.67
N PRO A 134 -10.46 14.24 34.09
CA PRO A 134 -9.99 13.27 33.11
C PRO A 134 -9.19 13.94 31.98
N CYS A 135 -8.06 13.33 31.60
CA CYS A 135 -7.17 13.79 30.53
C CYS A 135 -6.56 15.20 30.73
N ALA A 136 -6.47 15.71 31.97
CA ALA A 136 -5.84 16.99 32.28
C ALA A 136 -4.42 17.15 31.69
N SER A 137 -3.62 16.07 31.61
CA SER A 137 -2.27 16.11 31.03
C SER A 137 -2.24 16.31 29.51
N TRP A 138 -3.37 16.19 28.81
CA TRP A 138 -3.48 16.31 27.35
C TRP A 138 -3.92 17.69 26.88
N LEU A 139 -4.39 18.55 27.79
CA LEU A 139 -4.95 19.85 27.46
C LEU A 139 -3.90 20.86 26.94
N PRO A 140 -2.73 21.05 27.58
CA PRO A 140 -1.76 22.04 27.11
C PRO A 140 -1.05 21.56 25.84
N ILE A 141 -1.10 22.36 24.78
CA ILE A 141 -0.42 22.11 23.50
C ILE A 141 0.49 23.28 23.13
N ILE A 142 1.53 22.97 22.35
CA ILE A 142 2.50 23.95 21.87
C ILE A 142 2.19 24.25 20.40
N CYS A 143 2.04 25.54 20.07
CA CYS A 143 2.05 26.04 18.71
C CYS A 143 3.36 26.83 18.53
N GLN A 144 4.17 26.46 17.54
CA GLN A 144 5.51 27.01 17.38
C GLN A 144 5.70 27.57 15.98
N ASN A 145 6.50 28.64 15.91
CA ASN A 145 7.09 29.07 14.66
C ASN A 145 8.45 28.36 14.49
N PRO A 146 8.62 27.46 13.50
CA PRO A 146 9.85 26.70 13.31
C PRO A 146 11.07 27.56 12.95
N ALA A 147 10.86 28.82 12.57
CA ALA A 147 11.93 29.77 12.28
C ALA A 147 12.67 30.28 13.55
N TYR A 148 12.13 30.03 14.75
CA TYR A 148 12.67 30.54 16.01
C TYR A 148 13.10 29.41 16.94
N LYS A 149 14.27 29.57 17.56
CA LYS A 149 14.73 28.67 18.62
C LYS A 149 13.92 28.97 19.89
N PRO A 150 13.31 27.97 20.54
CA PRO A 150 12.59 28.19 21.79
C PRO A 150 13.53 28.74 22.86
N PRO A 151 13.11 29.80 23.58
CA PRO A 151 13.94 30.41 24.60
C PRO A 151 14.07 29.47 25.81
N ARG A 152 15.20 29.56 26.52
CA ARG A 152 15.34 29.16 27.92
C ARG A 152 15.03 30.35 28.82
N TRP A 153 14.85 30.10 30.11
CA TRP A 153 14.61 31.18 31.07
C TRP A 153 15.73 32.23 31.07
N GLN A 154 16.99 31.82 30.90
CA GLN A 154 18.13 32.74 30.81
C GLN A 154 18.09 33.62 29.56
N ASP A 155 17.59 33.08 28.44
CA ASP A 155 17.50 33.78 27.16
C ASP A 155 16.44 34.91 27.17
N LEU A 156 15.58 34.96 28.21
CA LEU A 156 14.66 36.07 28.41
C LEU A 156 15.39 37.35 28.86
N PHE A 157 16.55 37.22 29.50
CA PHE A 157 17.29 38.37 30.05
C PHE A 157 18.37 38.91 29.09
N GLU A 158 18.67 38.19 28.00
CA GLU A 158 19.58 38.67 26.97
C GLU A 158 18.84 39.63 26.02
N THR A 159 19.14 40.92 26.14
CA THR A 159 18.71 41.96 25.20
C THR A 159 19.55 41.84 23.95
N THR A 160 19.09 41.09 22.94
CA THR A 160 19.72 41.13 21.62
C THR A 160 19.40 42.47 20.97
N SER A 161 20.30 43.45 21.11
CA SER A 161 20.26 44.69 20.33
C SER A 161 20.44 44.36 18.85
N LEU A 162 19.38 44.51 18.06
CA LEU A 162 19.46 44.52 16.61
C LEU A 162 20.27 45.77 16.18
N GLN A 163 21.42 45.58 15.54
CA GLN A 163 22.04 46.62 14.69
C GLN A 163 21.98 46.20 13.21
N PRO A 164 21.48 47.08 12.31
CA PRO A 164 21.42 46.80 10.88
C PRO A 164 22.73 47.16 10.16
N GLY A 165 23.25 46.18 9.41
CA GLY A 165 23.97 46.30 8.13
C GLY A 165 25.07 47.35 7.96
N SER A 166 26.32 46.89 7.89
CA SER A 166 27.32 47.45 6.95
C SER A 166 27.70 46.37 5.95
N ILE A 167 27.32 46.61 4.70
CA ILE A 167 27.59 45.78 3.53
C ILE A 167 29.09 45.75 3.27
N THR A 168 29.69 44.57 3.30
CA THR A 168 30.91 44.27 2.53
C THR A 168 30.56 43.26 1.42
N PRO A 169 30.82 43.59 0.14
CA PRO A 169 30.55 42.70 -0.97
C PRO A 169 31.74 41.76 -1.13
N ASP A 170 31.66 40.57 -0.55
CA ASP A 170 32.14 39.31 -1.12
C ASP A 170 32.23 38.28 -0.01
N ASN A 171 31.23 37.43 0.06
CA ASN A 171 31.50 36.02 -0.15
C ASN A 171 30.21 35.38 -0.63
N GLN A 172 30.32 34.76 -1.79
CA GLN A 172 29.35 33.86 -2.37
C GLN A 172 28.70 32.99 -1.29
N ILE A 173 27.38 32.83 -1.42
CA ILE A 173 26.56 31.94 -0.60
C ILE A 173 27.19 30.54 -0.61
N ASN A 174 27.97 30.26 0.42
CA ASN A 174 28.26 28.90 0.84
C ASN A 174 27.36 28.63 2.03
N ASN A 175 26.12 28.22 1.73
CA ASN A 175 25.32 27.43 2.67
C ASN A 175 25.97 26.04 2.80
N SER A 176 27.18 25.98 3.34
CA SER A 176 27.70 24.72 3.84
C SER A 176 27.02 24.48 5.17
N ILE A 177 26.06 23.55 5.17
CA ILE A 177 25.64 22.86 6.38
C ILE A 177 26.94 22.37 7.02
N SER A 178 27.42 23.04 8.09
CA SER A 178 28.63 22.62 8.78
C SER A 178 28.29 21.40 9.62
N VAL A 179 28.11 20.28 8.93
CA VAL A 179 28.02 18.99 9.55
C VAL A 179 29.38 18.77 10.21
N ARG A 180 29.42 18.65 11.55
CA ARG A 180 30.65 18.19 12.20
C ARG A 180 31.01 16.85 11.54
N PRO A 181 32.15 16.73 10.83
CA PRO A 181 32.43 15.59 9.95
C PRO A 181 32.43 14.26 10.73
N ARG A 182 32.77 14.33 12.02
CA ARG A 182 32.75 13.18 12.94
C ARG A 182 31.35 12.61 13.19
N ASN A 183 30.28 13.42 13.18
CA ASN A 183 28.91 12.94 13.45
C ASN A 183 28.23 12.39 12.19
N PHE A 184 28.52 12.97 11.02
CA PHE A 184 28.06 12.40 9.74
C PHE A 184 28.71 11.07 9.44
N LEU A 185 30.00 10.96 9.74
CA LEU A 185 30.73 9.70 9.60
C LEU A 185 30.08 8.60 10.45
N ILE A 186 29.62 8.92 11.67
CA ILE A 186 28.90 7.96 12.52
C ILE A 186 27.57 7.54 11.87
N VAL A 187 26.80 8.48 11.32
CA VAL A 187 25.54 8.17 10.62
C VAL A 187 25.78 7.29 9.39
N LEU A 188 26.82 7.59 8.61
CA LEU A 188 27.21 6.82 7.43
C LEU A 188 27.68 5.41 7.81
N LEU A 189 28.51 5.27 8.85
CA LEU A 189 28.95 3.97 9.34
C LEU A 189 27.79 3.16 9.92
N ALA A 190 26.89 3.80 10.67
CA ALA A 190 25.70 3.16 11.21
C ALA A 190 24.75 2.71 10.09
N SER A 191 24.53 3.53 9.05
CA SER A 191 23.67 3.14 7.93
C SER A 191 24.27 2.01 7.11
N LEU A 192 25.59 1.99 6.90
CA LEU A 192 26.29 0.87 6.28
C LEU A 192 26.17 -0.41 7.12
N PHE A 193 26.32 -0.31 8.44
CA PHE A 193 26.16 -1.46 9.33
C PHE A 193 24.72 -2.01 9.29
N SER A 194 23.71 -1.14 9.39
CA SER A 194 22.30 -1.54 9.25
C SER A 194 22.02 -2.16 7.89
N THR A 195 22.57 -1.61 6.81
CA THR A 195 22.44 -2.17 5.46
C THR A 195 23.07 -3.55 5.37
N MET A 196 24.29 -3.72 5.88
CA MET A 196 24.98 -5.02 5.91
C MET A 196 24.20 -6.04 6.73
N PHE A 197 23.61 -5.62 7.85
CA PHE A 197 22.78 -6.49 8.68
C PHE A 197 21.50 -6.93 7.96
N VAL A 198 20.77 -6.00 7.33
CA VAL A 198 19.53 -6.30 6.58
C VAL A 198 19.85 -7.12 5.33
N ALA A 199 20.86 -6.73 4.55
CA ALA A 199 21.29 -7.50 3.38
C ALA A 199 21.74 -8.90 3.80
N GLY A 200 22.54 -9.03 4.86
CA GLY A 200 23.00 -10.31 5.40
C GLY A 200 21.86 -11.19 5.91
N SER A 201 20.85 -10.63 6.58
CA SER A 201 19.68 -11.39 7.03
C SER A 201 18.80 -11.85 5.86
N ARG A 202 18.69 -11.04 4.79
CA ARG A 202 18.09 -11.47 3.51
C ARG A 202 18.91 -12.59 2.87
N GLN A 203 20.24 -12.57 2.97
CA GLN A 203 21.11 -13.61 2.39
C GLN A 203 20.93 -14.99 3.03
N ILE A 204 20.34 -15.09 4.22
CA ILE A 204 20.06 -16.37 4.90
C ILE A 204 18.56 -16.69 5.01
N GLY A 205 17.70 -15.92 4.33
CA GLY A 205 16.26 -16.17 4.24
C GLY A 205 15.43 -15.78 5.47
N TRP A 206 16.02 -15.15 6.50
CA TRP A 206 15.29 -14.78 7.71
C TRP A 206 14.17 -13.77 7.49
N LEU A 207 14.31 -12.91 6.47
CA LEU A 207 13.31 -11.88 6.15
C LEU A 207 12.30 -12.31 5.10
N GLU A 208 12.50 -13.43 4.40
CA GLU A 208 11.67 -13.86 3.27
C GLU A 208 10.18 -13.88 3.64
N ARG A 209 9.82 -14.54 4.75
CA ARG A 209 8.43 -14.60 5.21
C ARG A 209 7.80 -13.22 5.42
N PHE A 210 8.54 -12.29 6.02
CA PHE A 210 8.03 -10.95 6.28
C PHE A 210 7.91 -10.13 4.99
N GLU A 211 8.83 -10.32 4.07
CA GLU A 211 8.84 -9.67 2.76
C GLU A 211 7.70 -10.15 1.87
N LEU A 212 7.39 -11.46 1.89
CA LEU A 212 6.25 -12.02 1.17
C LEU A 212 4.91 -11.57 1.77
N ILE A 213 4.79 -11.49 3.10
CA ILE A 213 3.60 -10.90 3.74
C ILE A 213 3.45 -9.42 3.37
N ALA A 214 4.55 -8.66 3.36
CA ALA A 214 4.52 -7.26 2.95
C ALA A 214 4.13 -7.13 1.47
N PHE A 215 4.64 -7.99 0.60
CA PHE A 215 4.26 -8.06 -0.81
C PHE A 215 2.78 -8.33 -0.98
N ASP A 216 2.21 -9.31 -0.26
CA ASP A 216 0.78 -9.62 -0.31
C ASP A 216 -0.07 -8.41 0.10
N ARG A 217 0.32 -7.73 1.18
CA ARG A 217 -0.37 -6.49 1.60
C ARG A 217 -0.27 -5.39 0.56
N LEU A 218 0.88 -5.20 -0.08
CA LEU A 218 1.03 -4.22 -1.15
C LEU A 218 0.17 -4.56 -2.36
N ILE A 219 0.06 -5.84 -2.72
CA ILE A 219 -0.81 -6.32 -3.79
C ILE A 219 -2.29 -6.04 -3.48
N GLN A 220 -2.73 -6.29 -2.24
CA GLN A 220 -4.09 -6.05 -1.76
C GLN A 220 -4.46 -4.57 -1.64
N LEU A 221 -3.49 -3.69 -1.34
CA LEU A 221 -3.72 -2.25 -1.14
C LEU A 221 -3.84 -1.46 -2.45
N ARG A 222 -3.77 -2.14 -3.60
CA ARG A 222 -3.84 -1.45 -4.89
C ARG A 222 -5.25 -0.90 -5.15
N PRO A 223 -5.35 0.21 -5.90
CA PRO A 223 -6.64 0.74 -6.31
C PRO A 223 -7.44 -0.30 -7.11
N GLU A 224 -8.76 -0.27 -6.94
CA GLU A 224 -9.69 -1.13 -7.67
C GLU A 224 -9.58 -0.92 -9.18
N GLU A 225 -9.48 -2.03 -9.90
CA GLU A 225 -9.44 -2.14 -11.34
C GLU A 225 -10.80 -2.60 -11.87
N LYS A 226 -11.11 -2.23 -13.11
CA LYS A 226 -12.31 -2.71 -13.80
C LYS A 226 -12.21 -4.21 -14.10
N LEU A 227 -13.36 -4.88 -14.18
CA LEU A 227 -13.45 -6.27 -14.64
C LEU A 227 -12.82 -6.45 -16.04
N ASP A 228 -12.29 -7.64 -16.30
CA ASP A 228 -11.77 -7.97 -17.64
C ASP A 228 -12.91 -8.36 -18.59
N GLU A 229 -13.28 -7.44 -19.48
CA GLU A 229 -14.38 -7.67 -20.44
C GLU A 229 -14.01 -8.64 -21.57
N ARG A 230 -12.74 -9.04 -21.69
CA ARG A 230 -12.27 -9.99 -22.71
C ARG A 230 -12.50 -11.45 -22.31
N ILE A 231 -12.85 -11.70 -21.04
CA ILE A 231 -13.00 -13.02 -20.45
C ILE A 231 -14.46 -13.21 -20.01
N LEU A 232 -14.99 -14.41 -20.24
CA LEU A 232 -16.22 -14.92 -19.64
C LEU A 232 -15.87 -16.18 -18.85
N ILE A 233 -16.34 -16.26 -17.61
CA ILE A 233 -16.19 -17.45 -16.78
C ILE A 233 -17.53 -18.18 -16.78
N VAL A 234 -17.50 -19.45 -17.12
CA VAL A 234 -18.64 -20.36 -17.03
C VAL A 234 -18.37 -21.30 -15.87
N GLU A 235 -19.02 -21.06 -14.76
CA GLU A 235 -18.78 -21.82 -13.53
C GLU A 235 -19.75 -22.99 -13.39
N ALA A 236 -19.23 -24.14 -12.99
CA ALA A 236 -20.02 -25.19 -12.38
C ALA A 236 -20.05 -24.96 -10.86
N ALA A 237 -21.06 -24.22 -10.41
CA ALA A 237 -21.26 -23.88 -9.01
C ALA A 237 -21.97 -25.02 -8.27
N GLU A 238 -22.13 -24.89 -6.94
CA GLU A 238 -22.77 -25.88 -6.08
C GLU A 238 -24.17 -26.30 -6.59
N GLN A 239 -24.95 -25.35 -7.11
CA GLN A 239 -26.26 -25.64 -7.69
C GLN A 239 -26.18 -26.52 -8.95
N ASP A 240 -25.19 -26.28 -9.80
CA ASP A 240 -24.96 -27.09 -11.00
C ASP A 240 -24.47 -28.49 -10.63
N ILE A 241 -23.59 -28.59 -9.63
CA ILE A 241 -23.11 -29.88 -9.14
C ILE A 241 -24.24 -30.69 -8.50
N HIS A 242 -25.10 -30.05 -7.70
CA HIS A 242 -26.27 -30.71 -7.14
C HIS A 242 -27.27 -31.15 -8.23
N GLN A 243 -27.38 -30.40 -9.32
CA GLN A 243 -28.31 -30.69 -10.40
C GLN A 243 -27.81 -31.79 -11.35
N TYR A 244 -26.53 -31.77 -11.75
CA TYR A 244 -25.98 -32.66 -12.78
C TYR A 244 -25.06 -33.76 -12.22
N GLY A 245 -24.63 -33.64 -10.97
CA GLY A 245 -23.69 -34.54 -10.31
C GLY A 245 -22.21 -34.15 -10.49
N PHE A 246 -21.33 -34.79 -9.71
CA PHE A 246 -19.88 -34.67 -9.83
C PHE A 246 -19.21 -36.06 -9.82
N PRO A 247 -18.23 -36.33 -10.71
CA PRO A 247 -17.78 -35.50 -11.83
C PRO A 247 -18.90 -35.21 -12.84
N LEU A 248 -18.90 -34.01 -13.43
CA LEU A 248 -19.91 -33.62 -14.41
C LEU A 248 -19.94 -34.59 -15.61
N PRO A 249 -21.11 -35.05 -16.06
CA PRO A 249 -21.22 -35.87 -17.26
C PRO A 249 -20.71 -35.14 -18.52
N ASP A 250 -20.10 -35.88 -19.44
CA ASP A 250 -19.53 -35.33 -20.67
C ASP A 250 -20.59 -34.70 -21.58
N GLY A 251 -21.81 -35.25 -21.59
CA GLY A 251 -22.92 -34.67 -22.33
C GLY A 251 -23.31 -33.26 -21.86
N ILE A 252 -23.12 -32.95 -20.58
CA ILE A 252 -23.40 -31.62 -20.00
C ILE A 252 -22.34 -30.62 -20.47
N LEU A 253 -21.06 -31.03 -20.50
CA LEU A 253 -19.99 -30.20 -21.05
C LEU A 253 -20.14 -29.98 -22.56
N ALA A 254 -20.45 -31.04 -23.31
CA ALA A 254 -20.70 -30.94 -24.75
C ALA A 254 -21.86 -29.98 -25.05
N GLN A 255 -22.98 -30.10 -24.35
CA GLN A 255 -24.12 -29.18 -24.50
C GLN A 255 -23.74 -27.73 -24.16
N THR A 256 -22.91 -27.53 -23.14
CA THR A 256 -22.42 -26.19 -22.77
C THR A 256 -21.57 -25.60 -23.89
N ILE A 257 -20.64 -26.37 -24.45
CA ILE A 257 -19.80 -25.97 -25.59
C ILE A 257 -20.67 -25.65 -26.80
N ASP A 258 -21.61 -26.53 -27.19
CA ASP A 258 -22.56 -26.32 -28.29
C ASP A 258 -23.32 -24.99 -28.18
N LYS A 259 -23.71 -24.60 -26.96
CA LYS A 259 -24.41 -23.33 -26.71
C LYS A 259 -23.49 -22.12 -26.83
N LEU A 260 -22.26 -22.23 -26.34
CA LEU A 260 -21.27 -21.15 -26.44
C LEU A 260 -20.87 -20.90 -27.89
N GLU A 261 -20.64 -21.97 -28.67
CA GLU A 261 -20.19 -21.86 -30.07
C GLU A 261 -21.16 -21.10 -30.97
N GLN A 262 -22.46 -21.13 -30.67
CA GLN A 262 -23.49 -20.37 -31.39
C GLN A 262 -23.23 -18.85 -31.35
N TYR A 263 -22.50 -18.37 -30.34
CA TYR A 263 -22.17 -16.96 -30.16
C TYR A 263 -20.75 -16.60 -30.60
N GLN A 264 -20.00 -17.53 -31.21
CA GLN A 264 -18.67 -17.29 -31.77
C GLN A 264 -17.66 -16.74 -30.75
N PRO A 265 -17.34 -17.51 -29.69
CA PRO A 265 -16.24 -17.15 -28.79
C PRO A 265 -14.92 -17.13 -29.56
N ARG A 266 -13.94 -16.40 -29.02
CA ARG A 266 -12.60 -16.40 -29.59
C ARG A 266 -11.93 -17.76 -29.38
N VAL A 267 -11.94 -18.22 -28.13
CA VAL A 267 -11.41 -19.50 -27.68
C VAL A 267 -12.21 -19.95 -26.44
N ILE A 268 -12.35 -21.25 -26.26
CA ILE A 268 -12.98 -21.91 -25.13
C ILE A 268 -11.90 -22.74 -24.42
N GLY A 269 -11.61 -22.40 -23.17
CA GLY A 269 -10.79 -23.21 -22.29
C GLY A 269 -11.65 -24.08 -21.38
N LEU A 270 -11.41 -25.39 -21.38
CA LEU A 270 -12.03 -26.34 -20.45
C LEU A 270 -11.04 -26.66 -19.32
N ASP A 271 -11.16 -25.94 -18.21
CA ASP A 271 -10.37 -26.16 -16.98
C ASP A 271 -11.03 -27.22 -16.09
N ILE A 272 -11.30 -28.37 -16.69
CA ILE A 272 -11.84 -29.55 -16.01
C ILE A 272 -11.18 -30.79 -16.62
N PHE A 273 -10.44 -31.54 -15.81
CA PHE A 273 -9.75 -32.75 -16.28
C PHE A 273 -10.72 -33.77 -16.87
N ARG A 274 -10.36 -34.31 -18.05
CA ARG A 274 -11.15 -35.28 -18.81
C ARG A 274 -10.30 -36.41 -19.38
N ASP A 275 -9.37 -36.93 -18.56
CA ASP A 275 -8.53 -38.08 -18.88
C ASP A 275 -9.33 -39.39 -19.04
N VAL A 276 -10.46 -39.51 -18.32
CA VAL A 276 -11.37 -40.66 -18.36
C VAL A 276 -12.79 -40.22 -18.78
N PRO A 277 -13.45 -40.95 -19.70
CA PRO A 277 -14.84 -40.71 -20.08
C PRO A 277 -15.81 -40.65 -18.90
N ARG A 278 -16.74 -39.68 -18.91
CA ARG A 278 -17.80 -39.50 -17.91
C ARG A 278 -19.17 -39.59 -18.59
N GLU A 279 -19.69 -40.81 -18.70
CA GLU A 279 -21.00 -41.04 -19.29
C GLU A 279 -22.14 -40.44 -18.44
N PRO A 280 -23.28 -40.06 -19.05
CA PRO A 280 -23.56 -40.12 -20.48
C PRO A 280 -22.93 -38.97 -21.28
N GLY A 281 -22.58 -39.25 -22.53
CA GLY A 281 -22.34 -38.22 -23.56
C GLY A 281 -20.88 -38.05 -23.98
N TYR A 282 -20.03 -39.04 -23.71
CA TYR A 282 -18.62 -38.99 -24.09
C TYR A 282 -18.43 -38.81 -25.60
N ALA A 283 -19.23 -39.49 -26.43
CA ALA A 283 -19.13 -39.38 -27.89
C ALA A 283 -19.33 -37.95 -28.41
N GLN A 284 -20.22 -37.18 -27.78
CA GLN A 284 -20.47 -35.78 -28.12
C GLN A 284 -19.29 -34.90 -27.72
N LEU A 285 -18.76 -35.06 -26.50
CA LEU A 285 -17.61 -34.28 -26.04
C LEU A 285 -16.33 -34.62 -26.82
N ALA A 286 -16.10 -35.90 -27.09
CA ALA A 286 -14.97 -36.39 -27.91
C ALA A 286 -15.00 -35.80 -29.33
N LYS A 287 -16.19 -35.57 -29.89
CA LYS A 287 -16.33 -34.88 -31.18
C LYS A 287 -15.83 -33.44 -31.10
N HIS A 288 -16.14 -32.69 -30.04
CA HIS A 288 -15.57 -31.36 -29.86
C HIS A 288 -14.04 -31.39 -29.72
N PHE A 289 -13.49 -32.34 -28.96
CA PHE A 289 -12.03 -32.48 -28.87
C PHE A 289 -11.37 -32.78 -30.22
N GLN A 290 -12.06 -33.45 -31.13
CA GLN A 290 -11.53 -33.79 -32.45
C GLN A 290 -11.72 -32.66 -33.50
N GLU A 291 -12.86 -31.97 -33.45
CA GLU A 291 -13.31 -31.11 -34.55
C GLU A 291 -13.34 -29.62 -34.21
N ASN A 292 -13.21 -29.23 -32.93
CA ASN A 292 -13.31 -27.83 -32.52
C ASN A 292 -11.93 -27.16 -32.35
N PRO A 293 -11.47 -26.33 -33.30
CA PRO A 293 -10.17 -25.66 -33.21
C PRO A 293 -10.13 -24.51 -32.21
N ARG A 294 -11.26 -24.21 -31.53
CA ARG A 294 -11.33 -23.20 -30.48
C ARG A 294 -11.32 -23.80 -29.08
N LEU A 295 -11.30 -25.12 -28.94
CA LEU A 295 -11.38 -25.78 -27.65
C LEU A 295 -9.98 -26.17 -27.17
N ILE A 296 -9.56 -25.60 -26.04
CA ILE A 296 -8.32 -25.94 -25.36
C ILE A 296 -8.68 -26.71 -24.08
N ALA A 297 -8.06 -27.87 -23.86
CA ALA A 297 -8.25 -28.66 -22.65
C ALA A 297 -7.01 -28.62 -21.75
N VAL A 298 -7.19 -29.11 -20.52
CA VAL A 298 -6.11 -29.20 -19.53
C VAL A 298 -5.52 -30.60 -19.39
N CYS A 299 -4.23 -30.66 -19.11
CA CYS A 299 -3.55 -31.81 -18.54
C CYS A 299 -2.71 -31.40 -17.32
N ARG A 300 -2.15 -32.37 -16.59
CA ARG A 300 -1.27 -32.11 -15.45
C ARG A 300 0.00 -32.94 -15.55
N VAL A 301 1.14 -32.30 -15.41
CA VAL A 301 2.44 -32.96 -15.49
C VAL A 301 2.72 -33.75 -14.20
N PRO A 302 3.30 -34.95 -14.28
CA PRO A 302 3.71 -35.68 -13.08
C PRO A 302 4.76 -34.90 -12.29
N ASP A 303 4.67 -34.92 -10.95
CA ASP A 303 5.70 -34.38 -10.06
C ASP A 303 6.10 -35.43 -9.02
N ALA A 304 7.32 -35.96 -9.17
CA ALA A 304 7.89 -36.94 -8.26
C ALA A 304 8.12 -36.39 -6.84
N ARG A 305 8.34 -35.08 -6.68
CA ARG A 305 8.57 -34.44 -5.37
C ARG A 305 7.32 -34.48 -4.49
N THR A 306 6.15 -34.33 -5.11
CA THR A 306 4.85 -34.42 -4.44
C THR A 306 4.20 -35.79 -4.58
N ASN A 307 4.89 -36.76 -5.19
CA ASN A 307 4.34 -38.08 -5.55
C ASN A 307 3.02 -37.98 -6.33
N ASN A 308 2.93 -37.00 -7.24
CA ASN A 308 1.76 -36.75 -8.07
C ASN A 308 1.96 -37.46 -9.43
N PRO A 309 1.11 -38.43 -9.81
CA PRO A 309 1.27 -39.17 -11.07
C PRO A 309 0.93 -38.37 -12.33
N GLY A 310 0.46 -37.13 -12.19
CA GLY A 310 -0.04 -36.32 -13.31
C GLY A 310 -1.43 -36.76 -13.77
N ILE A 311 -1.98 -36.03 -14.73
CA ILE A 311 -3.30 -36.29 -15.33
C ILE A 311 -3.16 -36.12 -16.84
N ALA A 312 -3.57 -37.13 -17.60
CA ALA A 312 -3.48 -37.10 -19.06
C ALA A 312 -4.48 -36.11 -19.68
N ALA A 313 -4.18 -35.64 -20.88
CA ALA A 313 -5.15 -34.91 -21.69
C ALA A 313 -6.34 -35.80 -22.11
N PRO A 314 -7.53 -35.22 -22.36
CA PRO A 314 -8.63 -35.97 -22.97
C PRO A 314 -8.24 -36.51 -24.35
N LYS A 315 -8.74 -37.69 -24.72
CA LYS A 315 -8.61 -38.20 -26.09
C LYS A 315 -9.92 -37.99 -26.84
N PRO A 316 -9.92 -37.64 -28.14
CA PRO A 316 -8.77 -37.60 -29.06
C PRO A 316 -8.19 -36.19 -29.34
N ILE A 317 -8.10 -35.30 -28.34
CA ILE A 317 -7.66 -33.91 -28.58
C ILE A 317 -6.23 -33.82 -29.15
N SER A 318 -5.96 -32.80 -29.98
CA SER A 318 -4.62 -32.52 -30.49
C SER A 318 -3.69 -32.01 -29.39
N VAL A 319 -2.39 -32.27 -29.50
CA VAL A 319 -1.40 -31.90 -28.48
C VAL A 319 -1.23 -30.37 -28.39
N GLU A 320 -1.43 -29.67 -29.49
CA GLU A 320 -1.37 -28.20 -29.57
C GLU A 320 -2.55 -27.51 -28.87
N ASP A 321 -3.66 -28.22 -28.70
CA ASP A 321 -4.89 -27.74 -28.05
C ASP A 321 -4.97 -28.17 -26.57
N VAL A 322 -3.82 -28.47 -25.96
CA VAL A 322 -3.71 -28.88 -24.57
C VAL A 322 -2.68 -28.03 -23.85
N GLY A 323 -3.08 -27.41 -22.75
CA GLY A 323 -2.17 -26.72 -21.84
C GLY A 323 -2.10 -27.39 -20.48
N PHE A 324 -0.94 -27.33 -19.82
CA PHE A 324 -0.84 -27.83 -18.45
C PHE A 324 -1.52 -26.89 -17.44
N ALA A 325 -2.15 -27.45 -16.41
CA ALA A 325 -2.79 -26.71 -15.31
C ALA A 325 -1.96 -26.71 -14.01
N ASP A 326 -0.69 -27.09 -14.10
CA ASP A 326 0.26 -27.09 -12.99
C ASP A 326 0.50 -25.69 -12.42
N VAL A 327 0.61 -25.62 -11.09
CA VAL A 327 0.90 -24.40 -10.33
C VAL A 327 2.08 -24.63 -9.41
N VAL A 328 2.77 -23.56 -9.03
CA VAL A 328 3.93 -23.61 -8.14
C VAL A 328 3.65 -22.78 -6.91
N PHE A 329 3.51 -23.44 -5.77
CA PHE A 329 3.31 -22.79 -4.47
C PHE A 329 4.65 -22.33 -3.88
N ASP A 330 4.58 -21.22 -3.14
CA ASP A 330 5.67 -20.81 -2.26
C ASP A 330 5.75 -21.69 -1.01
N LEU A 331 6.81 -21.57 -0.22
CA LEU A 331 7.03 -22.40 0.97
C LEU A 331 5.93 -22.25 2.03
N ASP A 332 5.20 -21.13 2.02
CA ASP A 332 4.07 -20.86 2.89
C ASP A 332 2.72 -21.34 2.31
N GLY A 333 2.73 -22.02 1.15
CA GLY A 333 1.56 -22.56 0.48
C GLY A 333 0.83 -21.56 -0.41
N VAL A 334 1.27 -20.30 -0.48
CA VAL A 334 0.57 -19.26 -1.25
C VAL A 334 1.06 -19.20 -2.69
N LEU A 335 0.13 -19.09 -3.63
CA LEU A 335 0.39 -18.99 -5.05
C LEU A 335 0.68 -17.55 -5.47
N ARG A 336 1.97 -17.21 -5.59
CA ARG A 336 2.45 -15.89 -6.04
C ARG A 336 3.12 -15.91 -7.41
N ARG A 337 3.32 -17.09 -8.00
CA ARG A 337 4.06 -17.30 -9.24
C ARG A 337 3.20 -18.01 -10.27
N HIS A 338 3.32 -17.57 -11.51
CA HIS A 338 2.70 -18.20 -12.66
C HIS A 338 3.75 -19.01 -13.41
N LEU A 339 3.53 -20.31 -13.53
CA LEU A 339 4.30 -21.19 -14.39
C LEU A 339 3.82 -21.04 -15.84
N VAL A 340 4.65 -20.46 -16.70
CA VAL A 340 4.28 -20.10 -18.08
C VAL A 340 4.64 -21.23 -19.05
N PHE A 341 5.85 -21.76 -18.92
CA PHE A 341 6.34 -22.89 -19.72
C PHE A 341 6.94 -23.94 -18.81
N LEU A 342 6.87 -25.19 -19.23
CA LEU A 342 7.52 -26.31 -18.57
C LEU A 342 8.10 -27.23 -19.65
N THR A 343 9.13 -28.02 -19.30
CA THR A 343 9.65 -29.06 -20.19
C THR A 343 9.28 -30.42 -19.62
N PRO A 344 8.21 -31.07 -20.11
CA PRO A 344 7.81 -32.37 -19.59
C PRO A 344 8.85 -33.44 -19.92
N GLU A 345 8.92 -34.48 -19.10
CA GLU A 345 9.72 -35.66 -19.42
C GLU A 345 9.17 -36.39 -20.65
N GLN A 346 10.03 -37.10 -21.39
CA GLN A 346 9.65 -37.76 -22.66
C GLN A 346 8.46 -38.74 -22.55
N ASN A 347 8.29 -39.38 -21.39
CA ASN A 347 7.21 -40.35 -21.13
C ASN A 347 6.12 -39.77 -20.22
N SER A 348 6.03 -38.45 -20.10
CA SER A 348 4.99 -37.78 -19.32
C SER A 348 3.60 -38.06 -19.89
N VAL A 349 2.62 -38.27 -19.02
CA VAL A 349 1.20 -38.38 -19.41
C VAL A 349 0.62 -37.06 -19.93
N CYS A 350 1.28 -35.95 -19.62
CA CYS A 350 0.97 -34.60 -20.09
C CYS A 350 2.23 -34.06 -20.79
N THR A 351 2.18 -33.98 -22.11
CA THR A 351 3.34 -33.59 -22.95
C THR A 351 3.33 -32.12 -23.33
N SER A 352 2.38 -31.34 -22.81
CA SER A 352 2.30 -29.90 -23.09
C SER A 352 3.42 -29.15 -22.38
N ASP A 353 4.11 -28.30 -23.14
CA ASP A 353 5.14 -27.38 -22.66
C ASP A 353 4.60 -25.97 -22.37
N HIS A 354 3.33 -25.72 -22.66
CA HIS A 354 2.64 -24.45 -22.44
C HIS A 354 1.60 -24.56 -21.33
N SER A 355 1.51 -23.55 -20.47
CA SER A 355 0.41 -23.48 -19.52
C SER A 355 -0.94 -23.26 -20.21
N PHE A 356 -2.01 -23.73 -19.59
CA PHE A 356 -3.37 -23.53 -20.10
C PHE A 356 -3.69 -22.04 -20.33
N SER A 357 -3.33 -21.18 -19.39
CA SER A 357 -3.56 -19.74 -19.51
C SER A 357 -2.72 -19.07 -20.61
N ILE A 358 -1.49 -19.54 -20.89
CA ILE A 358 -0.67 -18.95 -21.97
C ILE A 358 -1.24 -19.29 -23.35
N LEU A 359 -1.75 -20.52 -23.54
CA LEU A 359 -2.38 -20.91 -24.81
C LEU A 359 -3.66 -20.11 -25.10
N LEU A 360 -4.52 -19.92 -24.08
CA LEU A 360 -5.71 -19.07 -24.22
C LEU A 360 -5.34 -17.62 -24.59
N ALA A 361 -4.29 -17.08 -23.97
CA ALA A 361 -3.82 -15.74 -24.27
C ALA A 361 -3.21 -15.65 -25.67
N PHE A 362 -2.42 -16.64 -26.10
CA PHE A 362 -1.83 -16.70 -27.43
C PHE A 362 -2.89 -16.75 -28.53
N ASP A 363 -3.92 -17.59 -28.39
CA ASP A 363 -5.00 -17.62 -29.38
C ASP A 363 -5.68 -16.24 -29.51
N TYR A 364 -6.00 -15.63 -28.38
CA TYR A 364 -6.66 -14.32 -28.37
C TYR A 364 -5.78 -13.23 -28.99
N LEU A 365 -4.49 -13.20 -28.65
CA LEU A 365 -3.53 -12.20 -29.16
C LEU A 365 -3.21 -12.41 -30.65
N SER A 366 -3.22 -13.65 -31.13
CA SER A 366 -3.06 -13.98 -32.55
C SER A 366 -4.16 -13.31 -33.40
N SER A 367 -5.39 -13.19 -32.87
CA SER A 367 -6.49 -12.43 -33.51
C SER A 367 -6.19 -10.94 -33.71
N LYS A 368 -5.26 -10.40 -32.92
CA LYS A 368 -4.80 -9.01 -32.97
C LYS A 368 -3.51 -8.85 -33.77
N GLY A 369 -3.03 -9.92 -34.42
CA GLY A 369 -1.78 -9.93 -35.17
C GLY A 369 -0.53 -9.99 -34.29
N ILE A 370 -0.67 -10.35 -33.01
CA ILE A 370 0.43 -10.46 -32.06
C ILE A 370 0.82 -11.93 -31.93
N GLN A 371 2.07 -12.24 -32.29
CA GLN A 371 2.62 -13.59 -32.23
C GLN A 371 3.69 -13.69 -31.13
N PRO A 372 3.79 -14.83 -30.44
CA PRO A 372 4.84 -15.05 -29.47
C PRO A 372 6.20 -15.18 -30.16
N SER A 373 7.23 -14.66 -29.50
CA SER A 373 8.63 -14.92 -29.86
C SER A 373 9.43 -15.21 -28.60
N LEU A 374 10.40 -16.12 -28.71
CA LEU A 374 11.31 -16.48 -27.62
C LEU A 374 12.70 -15.94 -27.97
N SER A 375 13.26 -15.13 -27.09
CA SER A 375 14.62 -14.61 -27.18
C SER A 375 15.35 -14.91 -25.89
N GLU A 376 16.42 -15.70 -25.93
CA GLU A 376 17.21 -16.08 -24.74
C GLU A 376 16.31 -16.56 -23.58
N GLU A 377 15.39 -17.49 -23.86
CA GLU A 377 14.43 -18.06 -22.90
C GLU A 377 13.41 -17.05 -22.31
N THR A 378 13.42 -15.81 -22.78
CA THR A 378 12.43 -14.78 -22.43
C THR A 378 11.33 -14.74 -23.48
N LEU A 379 10.09 -14.85 -23.02
CA LEU A 379 8.91 -14.66 -23.88
C LEU A 379 8.72 -13.17 -24.18
N ILE A 380 8.58 -12.87 -25.46
CA ILE A 380 8.27 -11.55 -25.97
C ILE A 380 6.94 -11.61 -26.72
N LEU A 381 5.98 -10.79 -26.28
CA LEU A 381 4.71 -10.57 -26.96
C LEU A 381 4.63 -9.10 -27.40
N ASP A 382 4.64 -8.88 -28.72
CA ASP A 382 4.79 -7.55 -29.32
C ASP A 382 6.07 -6.87 -28.79
N SER A 383 5.95 -5.82 -27.97
CA SER A 383 7.08 -5.10 -27.38
C SER A 383 7.19 -5.24 -25.84
N VAL A 384 6.61 -6.30 -25.25
CA VAL A 384 6.77 -6.62 -23.81
C VAL A 384 7.53 -7.92 -23.64
N ASP A 385 8.61 -7.81 -22.88
CA ASP A 385 9.35 -8.89 -22.24
C ASP A 385 8.59 -9.40 -21.02
N PHE A 386 8.44 -10.73 -20.94
CA PHE A 386 7.95 -11.46 -19.78
C PHE A 386 9.15 -11.94 -18.97
N PRO A 387 9.61 -11.17 -17.97
CA PRO A 387 10.89 -11.43 -17.32
C PRO A 387 10.82 -12.72 -16.50
N PRO A 388 11.58 -13.76 -16.89
CA PRO A 388 11.57 -15.02 -16.16
C PRO A 388 12.20 -14.83 -14.78
N LEU A 389 11.64 -15.51 -13.77
CA LEU A 389 12.31 -15.75 -12.50
C LEU A 389 13.47 -16.72 -12.73
N PRO A 390 14.59 -16.57 -11.98
CA PRO A 390 15.70 -17.49 -12.10
C PRO A 390 15.25 -18.91 -11.76
N TYR A 391 15.80 -19.89 -12.49
CA TYR A 391 15.53 -21.31 -12.25
C TYR A 391 15.88 -21.74 -10.82
N GLN A 392 17.04 -21.27 -10.33
CA GLN A 392 17.48 -21.48 -8.97
C GLN A 392 18.08 -20.21 -8.36
N GLY A 393 17.85 -20.01 -7.06
CA GLY A 393 18.52 -18.99 -6.27
C GLY A 393 17.66 -17.76 -5.98
N ARG A 394 18.30 -16.63 -5.74
CA ARG A 394 17.65 -15.44 -5.18
C ARG A 394 16.88 -14.65 -6.23
N ALA A 395 15.69 -14.17 -5.87
CA ALA A 395 14.98 -13.19 -6.67
C ALA A 395 14.05 -12.35 -5.80
N GLY A 396 14.25 -11.03 -5.75
CA GLY A 396 13.42 -10.18 -4.89
C GLY A 396 13.47 -10.61 -3.42
N GLY A 397 12.30 -10.85 -2.84
CA GLY A 397 12.16 -11.35 -1.47
C GLY A 397 12.43 -12.85 -1.30
N TYR A 398 12.57 -13.60 -2.38
CA TYR A 398 12.87 -15.04 -2.34
C TYR A 398 14.37 -15.27 -2.10
N HIS A 399 14.70 -15.99 -1.03
CA HIS A 399 16.07 -16.41 -0.75
C HIS A 399 16.52 -17.58 -1.63
N ASP A 400 15.63 -18.55 -1.86
CA ASP A 400 15.89 -19.67 -2.76
C ASP A 400 14.63 -20.04 -3.53
N ILE A 401 14.55 -19.57 -4.77
CA ILE A 401 13.60 -20.07 -5.76
C ILE A 401 14.11 -21.44 -6.19
N ASN A 402 13.29 -22.46 -6.04
CA ASN A 402 13.50 -23.77 -6.67
C ASN A 402 12.32 -24.02 -7.59
N GLY A 403 12.49 -23.62 -8.84
CA GLY A 403 11.42 -23.64 -9.83
C GLY A 403 11.65 -24.70 -10.90
N ALA A 404 10.60 -25.43 -11.27
CA ALA A 404 10.57 -26.08 -12.58
C ALA A 404 10.02 -25.08 -13.61
N GLY A 405 10.52 -25.14 -14.84
CA GLY A 405 10.01 -24.33 -15.94
C GLY A 405 10.24 -22.82 -15.83
N ILE A 406 9.65 -22.08 -16.77
CA ILE A 406 9.74 -20.61 -16.84
C ILE A 406 8.60 -20.01 -16.01
N GLN A 407 8.96 -19.19 -15.03
CA GLN A 407 8.00 -18.61 -14.07
C GLN A 407 8.04 -17.09 -14.10
N ILE A 408 6.90 -16.45 -13.82
CA ILE A 408 6.81 -15.00 -13.60
C ILE A 408 5.99 -14.72 -12.33
N LEU A 409 6.09 -13.52 -11.76
CA LEU A 409 5.23 -13.13 -10.65
C LEU A 409 3.77 -12.95 -11.10
N LEU A 410 2.83 -13.41 -10.29
CA LEU A 410 1.40 -13.19 -10.48
C LEU A 410 1.02 -11.78 -10.02
N ASN A 411 0.47 -11.04 -10.96
CA ASN A 411 -0.13 -9.73 -10.81
C ASN A 411 -1.66 -9.87 -10.89
N TYR A 412 -2.24 -10.44 -9.82
CA TYR A 412 -3.69 -10.57 -9.65
C TYR A 412 -4.40 -9.24 -9.92
N ARG A 413 -5.59 -9.27 -10.52
CA ARG A 413 -6.37 -8.05 -10.76
C ARG A 413 -6.95 -7.58 -9.44
N ALA A 414 -6.72 -6.32 -9.10
CA ALA A 414 -7.21 -5.73 -7.87
C ALA A 414 -8.69 -5.39 -8.02
N THR A 415 -9.58 -6.28 -7.59
CA THR A 415 -11.04 -6.06 -7.54
C THR A 415 -11.48 -5.99 -6.08
N LYS A 416 -12.69 -5.45 -5.80
CA LYS A 416 -13.26 -5.48 -4.43
C LYS A 416 -13.33 -6.89 -3.86
N ASP A 417 -13.67 -7.82 -4.73
CA ASP A 417 -13.66 -9.25 -4.48
C ASP A 417 -12.81 -9.89 -5.58
N VAL A 418 -11.71 -10.54 -5.21
CA VAL A 418 -10.77 -11.17 -6.15
C VAL A 418 -11.46 -12.21 -7.05
N THR A 419 -12.57 -12.81 -6.59
CA THR A 419 -13.33 -13.77 -7.38
C THR A 419 -14.10 -13.12 -8.53
N GLN A 420 -14.35 -11.81 -8.44
CA GLN A 420 -15.00 -11.01 -9.49
C GLN A 420 -13.95 -10.43 -10.45
N ILE A 421 -13.21 -11.30 -11.14
CA ILE A 421 -12.18 -10.91 -12.14
C ILE A 421 -12.81 -10.51 -13.48
N ALA A 422 -13.91 -11.16 -13.85
CA ALA A 422 -14.60 -11.05 -15.13
C ALA A 422 -16.10 -11.33 -14.94
N LYS A 423 -16.88 -11.25 -16.02
CA LYS A 423 -18.28 -11.69 -15.96
C LYS A 423 -18.31 -13.20 -15.73
N THR A 424 -19.07 -13.64 -14.72
CA THR A 424 -19.29 -15.05 -14.40
C THR A 424 -20.75 -15.42 -14.63
N VAL A 425 -20.98 -16.57 -15.24
CA VAL A 425 -22.31 -17.17 -15.46
C VAL A 425 -22.25 -18.65 -15.07
N SER A 426 -23.34 -19.19 -14.56
CA SER A 426 -23.38 -20.61 -14.20
C SER A 426 -23.55 -21.51 -15.43
N LEU A 427 -23.15 -22.78 -15.30
CA LEU A 427 -23.29 -23.77 -16.34
C LEU A 427 -24.77 -23.95 -16.75
N SER A 428 -25.68 -23.96 -15.78
CA SER A 428 -27.12 -23.98 -16.04
C SER A 428 -27.63 -22.74 -16.76
N GLN A 429 -27.09 -21.55 -16.48
CA GLN A 429 -27.47 -20.33 -17.22
C GLN A 429 -27.10 -20.44 -18.70
N VAL A 430 -25.94 -21.01 -19.03
CA VAL A 430 -25.51 -21.26 -20.41
C VAL A 430 -26.44 -22.27 -21.10
N ILE A 431 -26.69 -23.41 -20.45
CA ILE A 431 -27.56 -24.48 -21.00
C ILE A 431 -28.98 -23.98 -21.26
N ASN A 432 -29.54 -23.22 -20.32
CA ASN A 432 -30.88 -22.67 -20.40
C ASN A 432 -31.00 -21.45 -21.33
N GLY A 433 -29.90 -21.03 -21.99
CA GLY A 433 -29.92 -19.89 -22.92
C GLY A 433 -30.11 -18.53 -22.25
N GLN A 434 -29.68 -18.39 -20.99
CA GLN A 434 -29.77 -17.15 -20.20
C GLN A 434 -28.55 -16.23 -20.38
N ILE A 435 -27.75 -16.48 -21.41
CA ILE A 435 -26.60 -15.66 -21.81
C ILE A 435 -26.89 -14.94 -23.13
N THR A 436 -26.21 -13.82 -23.35
CA THR A 436 -26.38 -13.02 -24.57
C THR A 436 -25.16 -13.16 -25.50
N LYS A 437 -25.33 -12.85 -26.79
CA LYS A 437 -24.22 -12.85 -27.75
C LYS A 437 -23.05 -11.96 -27.29
N GLN A 438 -23.36 -10.79 -26.71
CA GLN A 438 -22.35 -9.86 -26.21
C GLN A 438 -21.46 -10.47 -25.12
N ASP A 439 -21.96 -11.46 -24.37
CA ASP A 439 -21.24 -12.11 -23.29
C ASP A 439 -20.16 -13.07 -23.79
N VAL A 440 -20.25 -13.53 -25.03
CA VAL A 440 -19.42 -14.62 -25.57
C VAL A 440 -18.64 -14.20 -26.81
N GLU A 441 -19.24 -13.41 -27.69
CA GLU A 441 -18.67 -13.06 -29.00
C GLU A 441 -17.27 -12.42 -28.87
N ASN A 442 -16.29 -13.02 -29.55
CA ASN A 442 -14.89 -12.59 -29.54
C ASN A 442 -14.23 -12.54 -28.14
N ARG A 443 -14.73 -13.32 -27.18
CA ARG A 443 -14.15 -13.43 -25.83
C ARG A 443 -13.48 -14.78 -25.59
N ILE A 444 -12.58 -14.81 -24.62
CA ILE A 444 -12.05 -16.03 -24.03
C ILE A 444 -13.11 -16.55 -23.06
N VAL A 445 -13.61 -17.77 -23.28
CA VAL A 445 -14.53 -18.42 -22.35
C VAL A 445 -13.77 -19.48 -21.56
N ILE A 446 -13.79 -19.42 -20.24
CA ILE A 446 -13.13 -20.42 -19.38
C ILE A 446 -14.21 -21.16 -18.59
N ILE A 447 -14.30 -22.46 -18.79
CA ILE A 447 -15.27 -23.35 -18.12
C ILE A 447 -14.54 -24.09 -17.00
N GLY A 448 -15.02 -24.00 -15.77
CA GLY A 448 -14.39 -24.67 -14.62
C GLY A 448 -15.32 -24.82 -13.41
N VAL A 449 -14.86 -25.55 -12.40
CA VAL A 449 -15.66 -25.84 -11.19
C VAL A 449 -15.35 -24.83 -10.10
N THR A 450 -16.38 -24.26 -9.49
CA THR A 450 -16.25 -23.29 -8.37
C THR A 450 -16.91 -23.80 -7.09
N ASP A 451 -17.42 -25.02 -7.08
CA ASP A 451 -17.90 -25.70 -5.87
C ASP A 451 -16.75 -26.35 -5.10
N LYS A 452 -16.48 -25.82 -3.90
CA LYS A 452 -15.45 -26.30 -2.97
C LYS A 452 -15.73 -27.70 -2.40
N THR A 453 -16.99 -28.09 -2.33
CA THR A 453 -17.36 -29.40 -1.78
C THR A 453 -17.11 -30.52 -2.80
N ALA A 454 -17.21 -30.20 -4.09
CA ALA A 454 -17.05 -31.12 -5.19
C ALA A 454 -15.60 -31.20 -5.69
N SER A 455 -14.94 -30.05 -5.84
CA SER A 455 -13.57 -29.95 -6.33
C SER A 455 -12.60 -29.53 -5.23
N GLY A 456 -11.47 -30.23 -5.13
CA GLY A 456 -10.34 -29.81 -4.30
C GLY A 456 -9.44 -28.76 -4.95
N ASP A 457 -9.82 -28.23 -6.12
CA ASP A 457 -9.03 -27.26 -6.89
C ASP A 457 -9.24 -25.82 -6.38
N PHE A 458 -8.92 -25.62 -5.11
CA PHE A 458 -8.93 -24.34 -4.42
C PHE A 458 -7.50 -24.00 -4.00
N LEU A 459 -7.06 -22.80 -4.36
CA LEU A 459 -5.67 -22.40 -4.27
C LEU A 459 -5.54 -21.22 -3.31
N ASP A 460 -4.63 -21.33 -2.34
CA ASP A 460 -4.29 -20.21 -1.46
C ASP A 460 -3.57 -19.12 -2.25
N THR A 461 -4.08 -17.90 -2.21
CA THR A 461 -3.51 -16.74 -2.90
C THR A 461 -3.28 -15.59 -1.90
N PRO A 462 -2.62 -14.49 -2.32
CA PRO A 462 -2.55 -13.30 -1.48
C PRO A 462 -3.92 -12.78 -1.04
N TYR A 463 -5.02 -13.09 -1.72
CA TYR A 463 -6.38 -12.64 -1.35
C TYR A 463 -7.17 -13.67 -0.54
N GLY A 464 -6.52 -14.76 -0.12
CA GLY A 464 -7.17 -15.94 0.43
C GLY A 464 -7.37 -17.02 -0.63
N GLU A 465 -8.14 -18.02 -0.27
CA GLU A 465 -8.36 -19.19 -1.10
C GLU A 465 -9.40 -18.90 -2.20
N ILE A 466 -9.06 -19.21 -3.47
CA ILE A 466 -9.96 -19.02 -4.62
C ILE A 466 -9.98 -20.27 -5.53
N PRO A 467 -11.06 -20.53 -6.29
CA PRO A 467 -11.10 -21.62 -7.26
C PRO A 467 -10.00 -21.52 -8.33
N GLY A 468 -9.43 -22.66 -8.74
CA GLY A 468 -8.35 -22.74 -9.73
C GLY A 468 -8.70 -22.08 -11.07
N VAL A 469 -9.94 -22.24 -11.54
CA VAL A 469 -10.42 -21.57 -12.76
C VAL A 469 -10.32 -20.04 -12.71
N LEU A 470 -10.49 -19.44 -11.52
CA LEU A 470 -10.35 -17.99 -11.34
C LEU A 470 -8.86 -17.58 -11.36
N VAL A 471 -7.96 -18.42 -10.84
CA VAL A 471 -6.50 -18.21 -10.99
C VAL A 471 -6.10 -18.24 -12.46
N GLN A 472 -6.62 -19.19 -13.25
CA GLN A 472 -6.37 -19.24 -14.70
C GLN A 472 -6.86 -17.96 -15.38
N ALA A 473 -8.07 -17.47 -15.02
CA ALA A 473 -8.59 -16.20 -15.52
C ALA A 473 -7.70 -14.99 -15.14
N HIS A 474 -7.14 -14.96 -13.92
CA HIS A 474 -6.18 -13.93 -13.52
C HIS A 474 -4.89 -14.00 -14.33
N ALA A 475 -4.35 -15.19 -14.58
CA ALA A 475 -3.14 -15.39 -15.38
C ALA A 475 -3.35 -14.92 -16.83
N VAL A 476 -4.47 -15.30 -17.45
CA VAL A 476 -4.87 -14.81 -18.78
C VAL A 476 -5.01 -13.28 -18.78
N SER A 477 -5.75 -12.73 -17.82
CA SER A 477 -5.96 -11.27 -17.70
C SER A 477 -4.64 -10.51 -17.57
N GLN A 478 -3.68 -11.03 -16.81
CA GLN A 478 -2.34 -10.45 -16.68
C GLN A 478 -1.61 -10.40 -18.03
N ILE A 479 -1.58 -11.51 -18.77
CA ILE A 479 -0.90 -11.59 -20.07
C ILE A 479 -1.52 -10.59 -21.05
N LEU A 480 -2.85 -10.62 -21.19
CA LEU A 480 -3.57 -9.73 -22.10
C LEU A 480 -3.37 -8.26 -21.73
N SER A 481 -3.45 -7.91 -20.44
CA SER A 481 -3.34 -6.52 -20.01
C SER A 481 -1.91 -5.97 -20.13
N ALA A 482 -0.91 -6.81 -19.87
CA ALA A 482 0.49 -6.45 -20.08
C ALA A 482 0.77 -6.12 -21.56
N VAL A 483 0.09 -6.78 -22.49
CA VAL A 483 0.28 -6.57 -23.93
C VAL A 483 -0.61 -5.45 -24.47
N LEU A 484 -1.91 -5.47 -24.17
CA LEU A 484 -2.92 -4.64 -24.83
C LEU A 484 -3.23 -3.33 -24.08
N ASP A 485 -3.06 -3.28 -22.76
CA ASP A 485 -3.49 -2.14 -21.93
C ASP A 485 -2.33 -1.21 -21.55
N ARG A 486 -1.23 -1.21 -22.32
CA ARG A 486 -0.02 -0.45 -21.98
C ARG A 486 -0.27 1.07 -22.00
N PRO A 487 0.39 1.83 -21.09
CA PRO A 487 1.28 1.39 -20.01
C PRO A 487 0.55 1.07 -18.68
N ARG A 488 -0.78 0.89 -18.68
CA ARG A 488 -1.59 0.92 -17.46
C ARG A 488 -1.36 -0.27 -16.53
N ARG A 489 -1.08 -1.45 -17.08
CA ARG A 489 -0.92 -2.68 -16.30
C ARG A 489 0.34 -3.46 -16.69
N PRO A 490 1.52 -3.03 -16.20
CA PRO A 490 2.77 -3.72 -16.47
C PRO A 490 2.87 -5.05 -15.69
N LEU A 491 3.77 -5.92 -16.15
CA LEU A 491 4.21 -7.08 -15.38
C LEU A 491 5.02 -6.62 -14.16
N LEU A 492 4.97 -7.41 -13.09
CA LEU A 492 5.81 -7.18 -11.92
C LEU A 492 7.26 -7.51 -12.28
N ARG A 493 8.17 -6.59 -11.97
CA ARG A 493 9.61 -6.74 -12.22
C ARG A 493 10.38 -6.74 -10.92
N LEU A 494 11.43 -7.55 -10.89
CA LEU A 494 12.39 -7.56 -9.81
C LEU A 494 13.50 -6.53 -10.09
N TRP A 495 14.06 -5.97 -9.03
CA TRP A 495 15.22 -5.11 -9.12
C TRP A 495 16.49 -5.94 -9.15
N SER A 496 17.57 -5.38 -9.70
CA SER A 496 18.89 -5.99 -9.56
C SER A 496 19.33 -5.95 -8.10
N LEU A 497 20.23 -6.86 -7.72
CA LEU A 497 20.73 -6.94 -6.35
C LEU A 497 21.38 -5.62 -5.90
N GLU A 498 22.09 -4.94 -6.80
CA GLU A 498 22.72 -3.65 -6.54
C GLU A 498 21.68 -2.57 -6.27
N ALA A 499 20.60 -2.53 -7.07
CA ALA A 499 19.51 -1.59 -6.88
C ALA A 499 18.79 -1.83 -5.54
N GLU A 500 18.58 -3.08 -5.14
CA GLU A 500 18.03 -3.42 -3.82
C GLU A 500 18.94 -2.97 -2.67
N ILE A 501 20.25 -3.25 -2.74
CA ILE A 501 21.22 -2.85 -1.71
C ILE A 501 21.28 -1.32 -1.60
N LEU A 502 21.32 -0.61 -2.73
CA LEU A 502 21.31 0.86 -2.75
C LEU A 502 20.02 1.43 -2.16
N TRP A 503 18.88 0.78 -2.39
CA TRP A 503 17.59 1.16 -1.80
C TRP A 503 17.56 0.98 -0.29
N ILE A 504 18.01 -0.18 0.20
CA ILE A 504 18.13 -0.47 1.64
C ILE A 504 19.08 0.54 2.29
N TRP A 505 20.22 0.83 1.65
CA TRP A 505 21.16 1.82 2.14
C TRP A 505 20.59 3.24 2.15
N GLY A 506 19.87 3.62 1.10
CA GLY A 506 19.16 4.90 1.01
C GLY A 506 18.21 5.10 2.17
N TRP A 507 17.36 4.12 2.47
CA TRP A 507 16.44 4.18 3.62
C TRP A 507 17.15 4.13 4.96
N SER A 508 18.22 3.34 5.08
CA SER A 508 19.06 3.30 6.29
C SER A 508 19.71 4.66 6.55
N LEU A 509 20.16 5.35 5.49
CA LEU A 509 20.75 6.69 5.56
C LEU A 509 19.70 7.74 5.91
N VAL A 510 18.52 7.71 5.27
CA VAL A 510 17.40 8.62 5.59
C VAL A 510 16.99 8.45 7.06
N GLY A 511 16.80 7.21 7.52
CA GLY A 511 16.49 6.93 8.93
C GLY A 511 17.58 7.43 9.88
N GLY A 512 18.85 7.18 9.55
CA GLY A 512 19.99 7.69 10.30
C GLY A 512 20.05 9.22 10.35
N ILE A 513 19.78 9.91 9.25
CA ILE A 513 19.71 11.39 9.20
C ILE A 513 18.56 11.93 10.03
N LEU A 514 17.38 11.30 9.97
CA LEU A 514 16.21 11.71 10.77
C LEU A 514 16.47 11.55 12.27
N LEU A 515 17.06 10.43 12.69
CA LEU A 515 17.47 10.19 14.07
C LEU A 515 18.57 11.15 14.51
N TRP A 516 19.56 11.41 13.65
CA TRP A 516 20.63 12.35 13.95
C TRP A 516 20.08 13.78 14.10
N ARG A 517 19.16 14.21 13.24
CA ARG A 517 18.50 15.51 13.36
C ARG A 517 17.66 15.61 14.64
N SER A 518 16.96 14.56 15.04
CA SER A 518 16.17 14.57 16.28
C SER A 518 17.02 14.51 17.55
N LEU A 519 18.20 13.88 17.50
CA LEU A 519 19.14 13.77 18.64
C LEU A 519 20.17 14.90 18.71
N SER A 520 20.43 15.61 17.61
CA SER A 520 21.34 16.76 17.57
C SER A 520 21.02 17.87 18.59
N PRO A 521 19.75 18.20 18.93
CA PRO A 521 19.45 19.13 20.02
C PRO A 521 19.59 18.56 21.45
N LEU A 522 19.86 17.25 21.62
CA LEU A 522 20.04 16.59 22.93
C LEU A 522 21.52 16.39 23.29
N LEU A 523 22.43 16.43 22.31
CA LEU A 523 23.88 16.23 22.48
C LEU A 523 24.71 17.53 22.39
N SER A 524 24.04 18.68 22.25
CA SER A 524 24.58 20.04 22.33
C SER A 524 24.05 20.75 23.55
#